data_AF-A0A9E2X9G2-F1
#
_entry.id   AF-A0A9E2X9G2-F1
#
_cell.length_a   1.000
_cell.length_b   1.000
_cell.length_c   1.000
_cell.angle_alpha   90.00
_cell.angle_beta   90.00
_cell.angle_gamma   90.00
#
_symmetry.space_group_name_H-M   'P 1'
#
loop_
_entity.id
_entity.type
_entity.pdbx_description
1 polymer ?
#
loop_
_entity_poly.entity_id
_entity_poly.type
_entity_poly.pdbx_seq_one_letter_code
_entity_poly.pdbx_strand_id
1 'polypeptide(L)' 'MSDLVALRAVFPVWDAVGHGTKRYPHDLDGVVLVPRDVAVPLLHNGGYVIHDRNRTVLALDDHVAGR' A
#
# COMPACT_ATOMS: atom_id res chain seq x y z
N MET A 1 -5.99 -2.09 -16.47
CA MET A 1 -5.14 -2.20 -15.26
C MET A 1 -5.76 -1.33 -14.20
N SER A 2 -6.23 -1.92 -13.10
CA SER A 2 -6.81 -1.14 -12.00
C SER A 2 -5.66 -0.45 -11.24
N ASP A 3 -5.76 0.85 -11.05
CA ASP A 3 -4.78 1.67 -10.33
C ASP A 3 -4.78 1.24 -8.84
N LEU A 4 -3.76 0.49 -8.43
CA LEU A 4 -3.59 0.01 -7.06
C LEU A 4 -2.75 1.01 -6.26
N VAL A 5 -3.18 1.28 -5.03
CA VAL A 5 -2.52 2.17 -4.09
C VAL A 5 -2.00 1.34 -2.92
N ALA A 6 -0.73 1.53 -2.58
CA ALA A 6 -0.14 0.96 -1.37
C ALA A 6 -0.47 1.86 -0.18
N LEU A 7 -1.07 1.28 0.85
CA LEU A 7 -1.38 1.94 2.10
C LEU A 7 -0.68 1.23 3.25
N ARG A 8 -0.24 1.98 4.26
CA ARG A 8 0.30 1.43 5.50
C ARG A 8 -0.66 1.69 6.65
N ALA A 9 -0.99 0.66 7.41
CA ALA A 9 -1.79 0.79 8.62
C ALA A 9 -1.03 1.62 9.67
N VAL A 10 -1.71 2.59 10.28
CA VAL A 10 -1.14 3.40 11.39
C VAL A 10 -1.01 2.55 12.65
N PHE A 11 -1.93 1.62 12.85
CA PHE A 11 -1.93 0.67 13.96
C PHE A 11 -1.92 -0.75 13.38
N PRO A 12 -0.76 -1.42 13.32
CA PRO A 12 -0.60 -2.72 12.63
C PRO A 12 -1.14 -3.90 13.46
N VAL A 13 -2.32 -3.74 14.05
CA VAL A 13 -2.98 -4.77 14.87
C VAL A 13 -3.94 -5.66 14.06
N TRP A 14 -4.11 -5.38 12.76
CA TRP A 14 -5.08 -6.06 11.90
C TRP A 14 -4.41 -6.94 10.85
N ASP A 15 -4.95 -8.13 10.63
CA ASP A 15 -4.53 -9.08 9.60
C ASP A 15 -4.95 -8.66 8.19
N ALA A 16 -6.07 -7.93 8.07
CA ALA A 16 -6.63 -7.47 6.80
C ALA A 16 -7.57 -6.26 7.00
N VAL A 17 -7.83 -5.54 5.91
CA VAL A 17 -8.86 -4.48 5.85
C VAL A 17 -10.03 -4.89 4.95
N GLY A 18 -11.24 -4.57 5.39
CA GLY A 18 -12.46 -4.86 4.63
C GLY A 18 -12.99 -3.63 3.88
N HIS A 19 -13.48 -3.83 2.65
CA HIS A 19 -14.29 -2.86 1.94
C HIS A 19 -15.42 -3.57 1.18
N GLY A 20 -16.68 -3.31 1.59
CA GLY A 20 -17.83 -4.05 1.12
C GLY A 20 -17.71 -5.55 1.44
N THR A 21 -17.78 -6.40 0.41
CA THR A 21 -17.61 -7.86 0.54
C THR A 21 -16.17 -8.34 0.35
N LYS A 22 -15.22 -7.44 0.05
CA LYS A 22 -13.82 -7.78 -0.20
C LYS A 22 -12.96 -7.54 1.05
N ARG A 23 -11.96 -8.41 1.24
CA ARG A 23 -10.90 -8.26 2.24
C ARG A 23 -9.56 -8.15 1.54
N TYR A 24 -8.72 -7.26 2.05
CA TYR A 24 -7.39 -6.99 1.53
C TYR A 24 -6.38 -7.27 2.66
N PRO A 25 -5.55 -8.32 2.53
CA PRO A 25 -4.62 -8.71 3.59
C PRO A 25 -3.48 -7.70 3.73
N HIS A 26 -3.01 -7.50 4.95
CA HIS A 26 -1.75 -6.79 5.20
C HIS A 26 -0.56 -7.72 4.99
N ASP A 27 0.57 -7.15 4.57
CA ASP A 27 1.88 -7.82 4.67
C ASP A 27 2.45 -7.71 6.09
N LEU A 28 3.66 -8.26 6.28
CA LEU A 28 4.35 -8.26 7.58
C LEU A 28 4.70 -6.84 8.09
N ASP A 29 4.76 -5.86 7.19
CA ASP A 29 5.03 -4.45 7.51
C ASP A 29 3.74 -3.65 7.77
N GLY A 30 2.58 -4.30 7.72
CA GLY A 30 1.27 -3.68 7.84
C GLY A 30 0.83 -2.93 6.58
N VAL A 31 1.40 -3.27 5.41
CA VAL A 31 1.08 -2.65 4.12
C VAL A 31 0.00 -3.45 3.39
N VAL A 32 -0.96 -2.75 2.80
CA VAL A 32 -2.02 -3.33 1.99
C VAL A 32 -2.08 -2.66 0.61
N LEU A 33 -2.33 -3.46 -0.42
CA LEU A 33 -2.55 -2.99 -1.80
C LEU A 33 -4.04 -3.02 -2.10
N VAL A 34 -4.63 -1.86 -2.38
CA VAL A 34 -6.06 -1.72 -2.65
C VAL A 34 -6.33 -0.87 -3.90
N PRO A 35 -7.46 -1.06 -4.59
CA PRO A 35 -7.92 -0.13 -5.62
C PRO A 35 -8.08 1.29 -5.09
N ARG A 36 -7.86 2.29 -5.94
CA ARG A 36 -7.97 3.70 -5.56
C ARG A 36 -9.31 4.08 -4.91
N ASP A 37 -10.42 3.51 -5.38
CA ASP A 37 -11.76 3.74 -4.79
C ASP A 37 -11.88 3.22 -3.35
N VAL A 38 -11.14 2.15 -3.02
CA VAL A 38 -11.01 1.62 -1.66
C VAL A 38 -10.03 2.45 -0.84
N ALA A 39 -8.97 2.97 -1.45
CA ALA A 39 -7.95 3.75 -0.73
C ALA A 39 -8.50 5.04 -0.12
N VAL A 40 -9.36 5.75 -0.84
CA VAL A 40 -9.95 7.03 -0.40
C VAL A 40 -10.65 6.95 0.97
N PRO A 41 -11.63 6.04 1.19
CA PRO A 41 -12.29 5.93 2.49
C PRO A 41 -11.33 5.44 3.59
N LEU A 42 -10.36 4.57 3.26
CA LEU A 42 -9.38 4.10 4.25
C LEU A 42 -8.46 5.21 4.75
N LEU A 43 -8.01 6.09 3.85
CA LEU A 43 -7.26 7.30 4.18
C LEU A 43 -8.12 8.29 4.98
N HIS A 44 -9.36 8.52 4.56
CA HIS A 44 -10.29 9.43 5.25
C HIS A 44 -10.58 9.00 6.70
N ASN A 45 -10.69 7.69 6.95
CA ASN A 45 -10.95 7.15 8.27
C ASN A 45 -9.73 7.21 9.21
N GLY A 46 -8.56 7.65 8.73
CA GLY A 46 -7.36 7.87 9.55
C GLY A 46 -6.64 6.61 10.03
N GLY A 47 -7.10 5.42 9.64
CA GLY A 47 -6.43 4.16 9.97
C GLY A 47 -5.24 3.83 9.08
N TYR A 48 -5.08 4.57 7.97
CA TYR A 48 -4.11 4.29 6.92
C TYR A 48 -3.43 5.56 6.43
N VAL A 49 -2.19 5.41 5.96
CA VAL A 49 -1.42 6.44 5.25
C VAL A 49 -0.91 5.90 3.92
N ILE A 50 -0.60 6.80 2.99
CA ILE A 50 0.01 6.40 1.70
C ILE A 50 1.39 5.81 1.97
N HIS A 51 1.65 4.61 1.44
CA HIS A 51 2.94 3.96 1.50
C HIS A 51 3.73 4.27 0.22
N ASP A 52 4.47 5.37 0.23
CA ASP A 52 5.35 5.73 -0.88
C ASP A 52 6.66 4.91 -0.81
N ARG A 53 6.68 3.73 -1.45
CA ARG A 53 7.91 2.94 -1.65
C ARG A 53 8.77 3.48 -2.82
N ASN A 54 8.44 4.65 -3.38
CA ASN A 54 9.14 5.19 -4.55
C ASN A 54 10.49 5.85 -4.23
N ARG A 55 10.97 5.76 -2.98
CA ARG A 55 12.40 6.02 -2.66
C ARG A 55 13.28 4.77 -2.63
N THR A 56 12.73 3.56 -2.68
CA THR A 56 13.55 2.34 -2.54
C THR A 56 13.52 1.41 -3.76
N VAL A 57 12.64 1.66 -4.74
CA VAL A 57 12.63 0.90 -6.01
C VAL A 57 13.32 1.65 -7.15
N LEU A 58 13.61 2.96 -7.01
CA LEU A 58 14.48 3.68 -7.96
C LEU A 58 15.98 3.62 -7.61
N ALA A 59 16.36 2.94 -6.52
CA ALA A 59 17.77 2.75 -6.13
C ALA A 59 18.33 1.37 -6.53
N LEU A 60 17.51 0.47 -7.08
CA LEU A 60 17.97 -0.86 -7.53
C LEU A 60 18.01 -1.02 -9.06
N ASP A 61 17.62 0.02 -9.81
CA ASP A 61 17.69 0.06 -11.28
C ASP A 61 18.72 1.09 -11.82
N ASP A 62 19.69 1.52 -11.00
CA ASP A 62 20.81 2.38 -11.44
C ASP A 62 22.20 1.71 -11.27
N HIS A 63 22.27 0.37 -11.21
CA HIS A 63 23.59 -0.31 -11.15
C HIS A 63 23.80 -1.47 -12.12
N VAL A 64 23.03 -1.55 -13.20
CA VAL A 64 23.41 -2.37 -14.37
C VAL A 64 23.00 -1.66 -15.66
N ALA A 65 23.83 -0.73 -16.16
CA ALA A 65 24.08 -0.52 -17.60
C ALA A 65 25.08 0.64 -17.87
N GLY A 66 26.34 0.29 -18.15
CA GLY A 66 27.31 1.08 -18.92
C GLY A 66 27.87 2.34 -18.22
N ARG A 67 29.17 2.46 -17.98
CA ARG A 67 30.31 2.17 -18.86
C ARG A 67 31.59 2.22 -18.05
#